data_AF-A0A3M6V6Z9-F1
#
_entry.id   AF-A0A3M6V6Z9-F1
#
_cell.length_a   1.000
_cell.length_b   1.000
_cell.length_c   1.000
_cell.angle_alpha   90.00
_cell.angle_beta   90.00
_cell.angle_gamma   90.00
#
_symmetry.space_group_name_H-M   'P 1'
#
loop_
_entity.id
_entity.type
_entity.pdbx_description
1 polymer ?
#
loop_
_entity_poly.entity_id
_entity_poly.type
_entity_poly.pdbx_seq_one_letter_code
_entity_poly.pdbx_strand_id
1 'polypeptide(L)'
;MLLSSFRNICYPVGQSIPLHSGSTQHSAGHSCQTILSKYPTLISGVYWIDPDGGSQANAFKAYCDMETDGGGWTLVWSYSFTNYSHFTSKSNAITPRPNWPVRPEVDVPISTTPPSNEIDYNAINFSLWKQLGRQVLIKSNVNNWLVCHPGNGSLVDWQEGDVNCKIIKLVIDPSISFSSAPSEFSPNRAYGPLFYLSTPWGSISYYFDGFTGNHWPTHDPSGSNRPNQKKNVVNPHGNIFVRP
;
A
#
# COMPACT_ATOMS: atom_id res chain seq x y z
N MET A 1 -13.40 3.98 36.93
CA MET A 1 -13.02 2.58 36.60
C MET A 1 -14.24 1.93 35.96
N LEU A 2 -14.34 1.97 34.64
CA LEU A 2 -15.45 1.33 33.91
C LEU A 2 -14.85 0.11 33.19
N LEU A 3 -15.18 -1.07 33.71
CA LEU A 3 -14.81 -2.36 33.12
C LEU A 3 -15.66 -2.58 31.87
N SER A 4 -15.01 -2.56 30.70
CA SER A 4 -15.62 -3.00 29.44
C SER A 4 -15.81 -4.52 29.47
N SER A 5 -17.06 -4.95 29.45
CA SER A 5 -17.44 -6.35 29.28
C SER A 5 -17.01 -6.83 27.89
N PHE A 6 -15.97 -7.67 27.83
CA PHE A 6 -15.71 -8.50 26.67
C PHE A 6 -16.76 -9.61 26.63
N ARG A 7 -17.72 -9.53 25.70
CA ARG A 7 -18.55 -10.68 25.36
C ARG A 7 -17.78 -11.52 24.34
N ASN A 8 -17.16 -12.61 24.81
CA ASN A 8 -16.78 -13.71 23.95
C ASN A 8 -18.05 -14.35 23.40
N ILE A 9 -18.32 -14.14 22.10
CA ILE A 9 -19.41 -14.84 21.41
C ILE A 9 -18.87 -16.21 21.00
N CYS A 10 -19.13 -17.23 21.82
CA CYS A 10 -19.01 -18.62 21.37
C CYS A 10 -20.22 -18.93 20.47
N TYR A 11 -19.98 -19.16 19.18
CA TYR A 11 -21.01 -19.69 18.30
C TYR A 11 -21.17 -21.20 18.53
N PRO A 12 -22.39 -21.73 18.74
CA PRO A 12 -22.63 -23.15 18.89
C PRO A 12 -22.28 -23.90 17.60
N VAL A 13 -21.71 -25.10 17.74
CA VAL A 13 -21.36 -26.01 16.63
C VAL A 13 -22.64 -26.36 15.87
N GLY A 14 -22.74 -25.91 14.62
CA GLY A 14 -23.86 -26.23 13.72
C GLY A 14 -24.68 -25.04 13.18
N GLN A 15 -24.36 -23.79 13.55
CA GLN A 15 -24.89 -22.61 12.85
C GLN A 15 -23.97 -22.20 11.71
N SER A 16 -24.53 -22.03 10.50
CA SER A 16 -23.83 -21.40 9.39
C SER A 16 -23.32 -20.02 9.82
N ILE A 17 -22.03 -19.74 9.63
CA ILE A 17 -21.45 -18.40 9.79
C ILE A 17 -22.38 -17.41 9.06
N PRO A 18 -22.87 -16.33 9.70
CA PRO A 18 -23.71 -15.35 9.02
C PRO A 18 -22.99 -14.93 7.74
N LEU A 19 -23.63 -15.13 6.58
CA LEU A 19 -23.11 -14.73 5.28
C LEU A 19 -22.95 -13.21 5.28
N HIS A 20 -21.78 -12.71 5.70
CA HIS A 20 -21.48 -11.29 5.66
C HIS A 20 -21.02 -10.92 4.24
N SER A 21 -21.17 -9.65 3.88
CA SER A 21 -20.64 -9.14 2.61
C SER A 21 -19.13 -9.43 2.52
N GLY A 22 -18.69 -9.93 1.37
CA GLY A 22 -17.31 -10.34 1.09
C GLY A 22 -16.94 -11.79 1.46
N SER A 23 -17.87 -12.59 1.99
CA SER A 23 -17.61 -14.01 2.32
C SER A 23 -17.54 -14.92 1.09
N THR A 24 -18.28 -14.61 0.03
CA THR A 24 -18.33 -15.37 -1.22
C THR A 24 -18.35 -14.43 -2.42
N GLN A 25 -18.11 -14.97 -3.61
CA GLN A 25 -18.22 -14.21 -4.85
C GLN A 25 -19.61 -13.60 -5.04
N HIS A 26 -20.69 -14.31 -4.68
CA HIS A 26 -22.06 -13.82 -4.84
C HIS A 26 -22.47 -12.77 -3.79
N SER A 27 -21.67 -12.62 -2.73
CA SER A 27 -21.92 -11.67 -1.65
C SER A 27 -20.83 -10.62 -1.57
N ALA A 28 -20.05 -10.40 -2.64
CA ALA A 28 -18.91 -9.49 -2.62
C ALA A 28 -19.34 -8.07 -2.17
N GLY A 29 -18.50 -7.44 -1.35
CA GLY A 29 -18.72 -6.04 -0.99
C GLY A 29 -18.19 -5.11 -2.07
N HIS A 30 -18.72 -3.91 -2.21
CA HIS A 30 -18.20 -2.95 -3.19
C HIS A 30 -16.72 -2.61 -2.95
N SER A 31 -16.30 -2.53 -1.69
CA SER A 31 -14.91 -2.33 -1.29
C SER A 31 -14.68 -2.86 0.12
N CYS A 32 -13.42 -2.99 0.53
CA CYS A 32 -13.06 -3.28 1.92
C CYS A 32 -13.70 -2.26 2.90
N GLN A 33 -13.77 -0.99 2.51
CA GLN A 33 -14.40 0.06 3.31
C GLN A 33 -15.90 -0.15 3.48
N THR A 34 -16.61 -0.55 2.42
CA THR A 34 -18.04 -0.88 2.51
C THR A 34 -18.28 -2.09 3.39
N ILE A 35 -17.43 -3.11 3.29
CA ILE A 35 -17.50 -4.31 4.13
C ILE A 35 -17.34 -3.92 5.61
N LEU A 36 -16.30 -3.17 5.94
CA LEU A 36 -16.03 -2.74 7.33
C LEU A 36 -17.16 -1.85 7.88
N SER A 37 -17.66 -0.92 7.07
CA SER A 37 -18.75 -0.01 7.49
C SER A 37 -20.02 -0.78 7.87
N LYS A 38 -20.31 -1.89 7.18
CA LYS A 38 -21.48 -2.74 7.45
C LYS A 38 -21.24 -3.73 8.59
N TYR A 39 -20.01 -4.20 8.77
CA TYR A 39 -19.63 -5.16 9.79
C TYR A 39 -18.37 -4.70 10.55
N PRO A 40 -18.50 -3.75 11.50
CA PRO A 40 -17.35 -3.09 12.15
C PRO A 40 -16.48 -3.99 13.02
N THR A 41 -16.92 -5.23 13.29
CA THR A 41 -16.18 -6.21 14.09
C THR A 41 -15.35 -7.17 13.25
N LEU A 42 -15.37 -7.03 11.92
CA LEU A 42 -14.54 -7.86 11.03
C LEU A 42 -13.07 -7.47 11.16
N ILE A 43 -12.23 -8.49 11.16
CA ILE A 43 -10.77 -8.35 11.26
C ILE A 43 -10.13 -8.29 9.88
N SER A 44 -8.85 -7.89 9.82
CA SER A 44 -8.09 -7.92 8.58
C SER A 44 -8.01 -9.33 7.99
N GLY A 45 -8.07 -9.45 6.66
CA GLY A 45 -8.13 -10.75 5.98
C GLY A 45 -8.53 -10.65 4.52
N VAL A 46 -8.66 -11.80 3.85
CA VAL A 46 -9.07 -11.85 2.44
C VAL A 46 -10.59 -11.90 2.31
N TYR A 47 -11.14 -10.98 1.52
CA TYR A 47 -12.57 -10.85 1.24
C TYR A 47 -12.82 -10.79 -0.27
N TRP A 48 -14.02 -11.15 -0.69
CA TRP A 48 -14.51 -10.89 -2.05
C TRP A 48 -14.98 -9.44 -2.18
N ILE A 49 -14.47 -8.74 -3.19
CA ILE A 49 -14.88 -7.38 -3.53
C ILE A 49 -15.31 -7.27 -5.00
N ASP A 50 -16.23 -6.34 -5.26
CA ASP A 50 -16.75 -5.99 -6.58
C ASP A 50 -16.74 -4.46 -6.75
N PRO A 51 -15.62 -3.87 -7.17
CA PRO A 51 -15.45 -2.41 -7.20
C PRO A 51 -16.23 -1.68 -8.30
N ASP A 52 -16.69 -2.38 -9.34
CA ASP A 52 -17.50 -1.76 -10.39
C ASP A 52 -19.01 -1.87 -10.13
N GLY A 53 -19.40 -2.70 -9.16
CA GLY A 53 -20.79 -2.87 -8.71
C GLY A 53 -21.70 -3.49 -9.78
N GLY A 54 -21.12 -4.04 -10.85
CA GLY A 54 -21.82 -4.63 -11.97
C GLY A 54 -22.13 -6.10 -11.74
N SER A 55 -21.60 -6.95 -12.62
CA SER A 55 -21.80 -8.39 -12.52
C SER A 55 -20.80 -8.99 -11.54
N GLN A 56 -21.29 -9.68 -10.50
CA GLN A 56 -20.45 -10.42 -9.55
C GLN A 56 -19.49 -11.46 -10.20
N ALA A 57 -19.65 -11.76 -11.50
CA ALA A 57 -18.73 -12.60 -12.27
C ALA A 57 -17.28 -12.07 -12.30
N ASN A 58 -17.07 -10.75 -12.20
CA ASN A 58 -15.75 -10.13 -12.16
C ASN A 58 -15.27 -9.80 -10.73
N ALA A 59 -16.09 -10.08 -9.70
CA ALA A 59 -15.68 -9.94 -8.32
C ALA A 59 -14.45 -10.79 -8.05
N PHE A 60 -13.54 -10.30 -7.21
CA PHE A 60 -12.26 -10.95 -6.95
C PHE A 60 -11.90 -10.88 -5.46
N LYS A 61 -10.94 -11.71 -5.06
CA LYS A 61 -10.42 -11.71 -3.69
C LYS A 61 -9.37 -10.62 -3.51
N ALA A 62 -9.50 -9.85 -2.44
CA ALA A 62 -8.51 -8.87 -2.02
C ALA A 62 -8.27 -8.96 -0.50
N TYR A 63 -7.04 -8.71 -0.08
CA TYR A 63 -6.76 -8.53 1.34
C TYR A 63 -7.24 -7.15 1.79
N CYS A 64 -8.06 -7.12 2.85
CA CYS A 64 -8.54 -5.93 3.50
C CYS A 64 -7.82 -5.72 4.83
N ASP A 65 -7.18 -4.57 5.01
CA ASP A 65 -6.74 -4.09 6.33
C ASP A 65 -7.91 -3.34 6.98
N MET A 66 -8.46 -3.93 8.03
CA MET A 66 -9.66 -3.45 8.74
C MET A 66 -9.33 -2.59 9.98
N GLU A 67 -8.06 -2.33 10.26
CA GLU A 67 -7.61 -1.74 11.53
C GLU A 67 -6.84 -0.43 11.34
N THR A 68 -5.89 -0.38 10.39
CA THR A 68 -4.98 0.74 10.23
C THR A 68 -5.74 2.00 9.81
N ASP A 69 -5.57 3.12 10.53
CA ASP A 69 -6.19 4.42 10.19
C ASP A 69 -7.70 4.33 9.89
N GLY A 70 -8.44 3.64 10.78
CA GLY A 70 -9.88 3.42 10.63
C GLY A 70 -10.27 2.28 9.70
N GLY A 71 -9.30 1.58 9.11
CA GLY A 71 -9.50 0.36 8.33
C GLY A 71 -10.18 0.58 6.98
N GLY A 72 -10.65 -0.52 6.40
CA GLY A 72 -11.36 -0.53 5.13
C GLY A 72 -10.43 -0.39 3.92
N TRP A 73 -9.15 -0.67 4.10
CA TRP A 73 -8.12 -0.50 3.08
C TRP A 73 -7.97 -1.77 2.24
N THR A 74 -7.96 -1.63 0.92
CA THR A 74 -7.71 -2.75 -0.01
C THR A 74 -6.23 -2.81 -0.34
N LEU A 75 -5.54 -3.93 -0.07
CA LEU A 75 -4.15 -4.13 -0.45
C LEU A 75 -4.03 -4.27 -1.98
N VAL A 76 -3.42 -3.29 -2.63
CA VAL A 76 -3.26 -3.27 -4.09
C VAL A 76 -1.88 -3.68 -4.55
N TRP A 77 -0.86 -3.55 -3.69
CA TRP A 77 0.52 -3.92 -4.04
C TRP A 77 1.33 -4.26 -2.79
N SER A 78 2.09 -5.35 -2.85
CA SER A 78 3.14 -5.70 -1.92
C SER A 78 4.44 -5.95 -2.69
N TYR A 79 5.55 -5.43 -2.19
CA TYR A 79 6.87 -5.56 -2.84
C TYR A 79 7.98 -5.76 -1.82
N SER A 80 9.07 -6.38 -2.27
CA SER A 80 10.35 -6.42 -1.59
C SER A 80 11.44 -5.75 -2.44
N PHE A 81 12.69 -6.01 -2.13
CA PHE A 81 13.87 -5.39 -2.72
C PHE A 81 14.80 -6.46 -3.31
N THR A 82 15.36 -6.22 -4.48
CA THR A 82 16.32 -7.14 -5.11
C THR A 82 17.67 -7.19 -4.38
N ASN A 83 18.09 -6.09 -3.74
CA ASN A 83 19.36 -6.04 -3.01
C ASN A 83 19.34 -5.07 -1.82
N TYR A 84 18.48 -5.36 -0.83
CA TYR A 84 18.30 -4.50 0.34
C TYR A 84 19.58 -4.25 1.15
N SER A 85 20.45 -5.26 1.28
CA SER A 85 21.70 -5.17 2.06
C SER A 85 22.69 -4.17 1.45
N HIS A 86 22.64 -3.97 0.14
CA HIS A 86 23.40 -2.96 -0.59
C HIS A 86 22.46 -1.91 -1.16
N PHE A 87 21.73 -1.21 -0.28
CA PHE A 87 20.58 -0.39 -0.63
C PHE A 87 20.83 0.66 -1.73
N THR A 88 22.02 1.26 -1.78
CA THR A 88 22.41 2.27 -2.79
C THR A 88 23.09 1.67 -4.02
N SER A 89 23.15 0.34 -4.15
CA SER A 89 23.67 -0.33 -5.34
C SER A 89 22.65 -0.22 -6.47
N LYS A 90 23.14 -0.05 -7.71
CA LYS A 90 22.30 -0.10 -8.91
C LYS A 90 21.52 -1.41 -9.07
N SER A 91 22.01 -2.48 -8.46
CA SER A 91 21.32 -3.77 -8.47
C SER A 91 20.08 -3.81 -7.56
N ASN A 92 19.85 -2.78 -6.76
CA ASN A 92 18.71 -2.70 -5.85
C ASN A 92 17.53 -2.01 -6.56
N ALA A 93 16.38 -2.67 -6.55
CA ALA A 93 15.12 -2.23 -7.13
C ALA A 93 13.96 -2.80 -6.30
N ILE A 94 12.78 -2.19 -6.37
CA ILE A 94 11.55 -2.81 -5.85
C ILE A 94 11.15 -4.00 -6.74
N THR A 95 10.58 -5.05 -6.16
CA THR A 95 10.13 -6.22 -6.93
C THR A 95 9.04 -7.02 -6.21
N PRO A 96 8.00 -7.52 -6.91
CA PRO A 96 7.66 -7.18 -8.29
C PRO A 96 7.06 -5.77 -8.37
N ARG A 97 6.96 -5.22 -9.58
CA ARG A 97 6.24 -3.97 -9.84
C ARG A 97 4.81 -4.24 -10.35
N PRO A 98 3.87 -3.30 -10.16
CA PRO A 98 2.61 -3.31 -10.90
C PRO A 98 2.84 -3.09 -12.40
N ASN A 99 1.82 -3.40 -13.21
CA ASN A 99 1.80 -3.14 -14.65
C ASN A 99 1.57 -1.66 -15.01
N TRP A 100 2.02 -0.73 -14.17
CA TRP A 100 1.94 0.70 -14.45
C TRP A 100 2.89 1.12 -15.60
N PRO A 101 2.67 2.29 -16.22
CA PRO A 101 3.54 2.80 -17.28
C PRO A 101 4.92 3.20 -16.76
N VAL A 102 5.98 2.56 -17.26
CA VAL A 102 7.39 2.90 -16.96
C VAL A 102 8.21 2.86 -18.24
N ARG A 103 9.47 3.30 -18.17
CA ARG A 103 10.39 3.18 -19.29
C ARG A 103 10.64 1.70 -19.67
N PRO A 104 10.93 1.40 -20.95
CA PRO A 104 11.12 0.02 -21.43
C PRO A 104 12.28 -0.73 -20.79
N GLU A 105 13.29 -0.03 -20.24
CA GLU A 105 14.46 -0.64 -19.63
C GLU A 105 14.19 -1.25 -18.24
N VAL A 106 13.08 -0.89 -17.59
CA VAL A 106 12.70 -1.40 -16.26
C VAL A 106 12.50 -2.92 -16.33
N ASP A 107 13.31 -3.66 -15.57
CA ASP A 107 13.59 -5.08 -15.78
C ASP A 107 13.08 -6.01 -14.66
N VAL A 108 12.52 -5.46 -13.57
CA VAL A 108 11.90 -6.29 -12.53
C VAL A 108 10.58 -6.93 -13.01
N PRO A 109 10.22 -8.12 -12.50
CA PRO A 109 8.98 -8.80 -12.83
C PRO A 109 7.74 -7.94 -12.59
N ILE A 110 6.73 -8.13 -13.45
CA ILE A 110 5.41 -7.51 -13.31
C ILE A 110 4.46 -8.49 -12.61
N SER A 111 3.65 -8.00 -11.68
CA SER A 111 2.51 -8.75 -11.14
C SER A 111 1.18 -8.07 -11.48
N THR A 112 0.17 -8.88 -11.75
CA THR A 112 -1.24 -8.49 -11.85
C THR A 112 -2.14 -9.40 -11.00
N THR A 113 -1.55 -10.17 -10.09
CA THR A 113 -2.24 -11.06 -9.15
C THR A 113 -2.51 -10.30 -7.85
N PRO A 114 -3.75 -10.28 -7.32
CA PRO A 114 -4.03 -9.65 -6.03
C PRO A 114 -3.22 -10.28 -4.87
N PRO A 115 -2.53 -9.49 -4.03
CA PRO A 115 -1.90 -9.99 -2.82
C PRO A 115 -2.92 -10.52 -1.81
N SER A 116 -2.65 -11.69 -1.26
CA SER A 116 -3.44 -12.31 -0.19
C SER A 116 -3.06 -11.85 1.21
N ASN A 117 -1.89 -11.23 1.39
CA ASN A 117 -1.39 -10.65 2.64
C ASN A 117 -0.20 -9.70 2.39
N GLU A 118 0.32 -9.04 3.42
CA GLU A 118 1.37 -8.03 3.31
C GLU A 118 2.75 -8.55 2.88
N ILE A 119 3.01 -9.85 2.93
CA ILE A 119 4.27 -10.46 2.45
C ILE A 119 4.08 -11.34 1.21
N ASP A 120 2.88 -11.32 0.63
CA ASP A 120 2.59 -11.91 -0.68
C ASP A 120 2.93 -10.89 -1.77
N TYR A 121 4.20 -10.88 -2.19
CA TYR A 121 4.75 -9.86 -3.10
C TYR A 121 4.14 -9.96 -4.51
N ASN A 122 3.07 -9.20 -4.69
CA ASN A 122 2.17 -9.27 -5.83
C ASN A 122 1.46 -7.90 -6.01
N ALA A 123 0.74 -7.70 -7.11
CA ALA A 123 0.01 -6.46 -7.36
C ALA A 123 -1.32 -6.72 -8.07
N ILE A 124 -2.39 -6.07 -7.62
CA ILE A 124 -3.63 -5.98 -8.41
C ILE A 124 -3.31 -5.24 -9.70
N ASN A 125 -3.93 -5.65 -10.82
CA ASN A 125 -3.85 -4.93 -12.09
C ASN A 125 -4.10 -3.43 -11.88
N PHE A 126 -3.12 -2.60 -12.25
CA PHE A 126 -3.07 -1.17 -11.98
C PHE A 126 -4.31 -0.42 -12.51
N SER A 127 -4.88 -0.88 -13.63
CA SER A 127 -6.11 -0.29 -14.20
C SER A 127 -7.33 -0.36 -13.27
N LEU A 128 -7.37 -1.30 -12.33
CA LEU A 128 -8.45 -1.46 -11.36
C LEU A 128 -8.30 -0.53 -10.15
N TRP A 129 -7.13 0.06 -9.90
CA TRP A 129 -6.88 0.83 -8.68
C TRP A 129 -7.82 2.03 -8.57
N LYS A 130 -8.13 2.69 -9.70
CA LYS A 130 -9.07 3.82 -9.75
C LYS A 130 -10.50 3.45 -9.35
N GLN A 131 -10.89 2.19 -9.51
CA GLN A 131 -12.21 1.72 -9.07
C GLN A 131 -12.22 1.48 -7.55
N LEU A 132 -11.06 1.18 -6.96
CA LEU A 132 -10.91 0.95 -5.53
C LEU A 132 -10.86 2.26 -4.71
N GLY A 133 -10.48 3.38 -5.32
CA GLY A 133 -10.49 4.70 -4.68
C GLY A 133 -9.28 5.56 -5.01
N ARG A 134 -9.08 6.65 -4.26
CA ARG A 134 -7.92 7.57 -4.45
C ARG A 134 -7.14 7.84 -3.18
N GLN A 135 -7.65 7.50 -2.01
CA GLN A 135 -6.86 7.56 -0.78
C GLN A 135 -5.84 6.43 -0.80
N VAL A 136 -4.59 6.74 -0.46
CA VAL A 136 -3.49 5.79 -0.45
C VAL A 136 -2.93 5.66 0.96
N LEU A 137 -2.82 4.42 1.44
CA LEU A 137 -2.05 4.07 2.62
C LEU A 137 -0.77 3.36 2.17
N ILE A 138 0.38 3.88 2.61
CA ILE A 138 1.69 3.27 2.38
C ILE A 138 2.18 2.71 3.72
N LYS A 139 2.34 1.39 3.79
CA LYS A 139 2.99 0.71 4.91
C LYS A 139 4.36 0.24 4.47
N SER A 140 5.34 0.35 5.35
CA SER A 140 6.67 -0.20 5.11
C SER A 140 7.31 -0.57 6.43
N ASN A 141 8.05 -1.67 6.47
CA ASN A 141 8.87 -2.02 7.64
C ASN A 141 10.26 -1.36 7.58
N VAL A 142 10.56 -0.61 6.52
CA VAL A 142 11.81 0.12 6.31
C VAL A 142 11.64 1.64 6.24
N ASN A 143 10.40 2.14 6.15
CA ASN A 143 10.07 3.56 6.08
C ASN A 143 8.76 3.91 6.81
N ASN A 144 8.56 5.19 7.12
CA ASN A 144 7.38 5.70 7.82
C ASN A 144 6.09 5.38 7.07
N TRP A 145 5.03 5.08 7.81
CA TRP A 145 3.73 4.82 7.20
C TRP A 145 3.03 6.13 6.89
N LEU A 146 2.43 6.21 5.71
CA LEU A 146 1.79 7.42 5.21
C LEU A 146 0.34 7.14 4.87
N VAL A 147 -0.54 8.10 5.17
CA VAL A 147 -1.85 8.22 4.52
C VAL A 147 -1.81 9.46 3.65
N CYS A 148 -2.09 9.29 2.36
CA CYS A 148 -2.07 10.35 1.37
C CYS A 148 -3.45 10.51 0.72
N HIS A 149 -3.94 11.74 0.71
CA HIS A 149 -5.11 12.13 -0.07
C HIS A 149 -4.66 12.80 -1.37
N PRO A 150 -5.39 12.61 -2.48
CA PRO A 150 -5.08 13.29 -3.73
C PRO A 150 -5.27 14.81 -3.58
N GLY A 151 -4.36 15.59 -4.17
CA GLY A 151 -4.52 17.01 -4.43
C GLY A 151 -4.69 17.21 -5.93
N ASN A 152 -3.83 17.99 -6.57
CA ASN A 152 -3.71 17.94 -8.04
C ASN A 152 -2.93 16.72 -8.54
N GLY A 153 -2.19 16.05 -7.66
CA GLY A 153 -1.50 14.78 -7.92
C GLY A 153 -2.23 13.57 -7.35
N SER A 154 -2.01 12.40 -7.94
CA SER A 154 -2.62 11.13 -7.52
C SER A 154 -1.84 9.93 -8.07
N LEU A 155 -1.41 9.04 -7.16
CA LEU A 155 -0.76 7.77 -7.52
C LEU A 155 -1.70 6.88 -8.34
N VAL A 156 -2.94 6.77 -7.87
CA VAL A 156 -3.95 5.91 -8.49
C VAL A 156 -4.37 6.45 -9.85
N ASP A 157 -4.42 7.78 -10.00
CA ASP A 157 -4.73 8.38 -11.29
C ASP A 157 -3.55 8.49 -12.25
N TRP A 158 -2.34 8.23 -11.75
CA TRP A 158 -1.07 8.40 -12.45
C TRP A 158 -0.85 9.84 -12.91
N GLN A 159 -1.17 10.79 -12.03
CA GLN A 159 -1.18 12.23 -12.31
C GLN A 159 -0.18 12.94 -11.41
N GLU A 160 0.77 13.67 -12.02
CA GLU A 160 1.75 14.49 -11.30
C GLU A 160 1.08 15.70 -10.62
N GLY A 161 1.55 16.04 -9.42
CA GLY A 161 1.11 17.21 -8.68
C GLY A 161 1.14 17.00 -7.17
N ASP A 162 0.52 17.94 -6.45
CA ASP A 162 0.50 17.93 -4.99
C ASP A 162 -0.39 16.81 -4.43
N VAL A 163 0.03 16.27 -3.29
CA VAL A 163 -0.70 15.29 -2.49
C VAL A 163 -0.64 15.69 -1.03
N ASN A 164 -1.69 15.39 -0.27
CA ASN A 164 -1.73 15.67 1.15
C ASN A 164 -1.43 14.39 1.94
N CYS A 165 -0.15 14.18 2.27
CA CYS A 165 0.27 13.04 3.08
C CYS A 165 0.45 13.40 4.56
N LYS A 166 0.13 12.45 5.42
CA LYS A 166 0.41 12.47 6.86
C LYS A 166 1.16 11.21 7.26
N ILE A 167 2.15 11.37 8.14
CA ILE A 167 2.80 10.23 8.77
C ILE A 167 1.88 9.70 9.87
N ILE A 168 1.45 8.45 9.75
CA ILE A 168 0.60 7.78 10.75
C ILE A 168 1.40 6.83 11.65
N LYS A 169 2.63 6.47 11.27
CA LYS A 169 3.55 5.67 12.09
C LYS A 169 5.01 5.95 11.74
N LEU A 170 5.82 6.18 12.77
CA LEU A 170 7.26 6.33 12.65
C LEU A 170 7.94 4.96 12.66
N VAL A 171 8.79 4.72 11.65
CA VAL A 171 9.66 3.55 11.49
C VAL A 171 11.15 3.97 11.51
N ILE A 172 11.39 5.28 11.60
CA ILE A 172 12.70 5.92 11.60
C ILE A 172 13.64 5.44 12.71
N ASP A 173 14.95 5.49 12.45
CA ASP A 173 15.99 5.26 13.44
C ASP A 173 15.92 6.34 14.55
N PRO A 174 16.01 5.99 15.85
CA PRO A 174 15.96 6.96 16.95
C PRO A 174 17.02 8.06 16.89
N SER A 175 18.12 7.85 16.16
CA SER A 175 19.16 8.87 15.94
C SER A 175 18.73 10.01 15.00
N ILE A 176 17.62 9.87 14.30
CA ILE A 176 17.11 10.89 13.39
C ILE A 176 15.98 11.66 14.08
N SER A 177 16.18 12.97 14.23
CA SER A 177 15.31 13.84 15.02
C SER A 177 14.14 14.47 14.26
N PHE A 178 14.06 14.27 12.94
CA PHE A 178 13.06 14.92 12.10
C PHE A 178 12.53 13.99 11.02
N SER A 179 11.24 14.14 10.73
CA SER A 179 10.59 13.53 9.58
C SER A 179 9.53 14.47 9.05
N SER A 180 9.31 14.47 7.75
CA SER A 180 8.28 15.26 7.10
C SER A 180 7.56 14.39 6.08
N ALA A 181 6.23 14.47 6.08
CA ALA A 181 5.42 13.76 5.11
C ALA A 181 5.62 14.40 3.73
N PRO A 182 5.71 13.61 2.65
CA PRO A 182 5.80 14.16 1.30
C PRO A 182 4.56 14.99 0.94
N SER A 183 4.71 15.94 0.04
CA SER A 183 3.64 16.84 -0.42
C SER A 183 3.40 16.75 -1.92
N GLU A 184 4.21 15.98 -2.65
CA GLU A 184 4.16 15.86 -4.09
C GLU A 184 4.23 14.40 -4.51
N PHE A 185 3.61 14.13 -5.65
CA PHE A 185 3.69 12.85 -6.34
C PHE A 185 4.12 13.06 -7.79
N SER A 186 5.05 12.23 -8.26
CA SER A 186 5.42 12.15 -9.67
C SER A 186 5.28 10.71 -10.17
N PRO A 187 4.53 10.45 -11.25
CA PRO A 187 4.23 9.12 -11.73
C PRO A 187 5.44 8.42 -12.36
N ASN A 188 6.38 9.17 -12.93
CA ASN A 188 7.50 8.55 -13.62
C ASN A 188 8.72 9.48 -13.68
N ARG A 189 9.67 9.25 -12.77
CA ARG A 189 11.03 9.80 -12.90
C ARG A 189 11.97 8.67 -13.32
N ALA A 190 11.96 8.38 -14.62
CA ALA A 190 12.71 7.32 -15.28
C ALA A 190 12.22 5.89 -15.00
N TYR A 191 12.30 5.38 -13.77
CA TYR A 191 12.13 3.94 -13.50
C TYR A 191 11.02 3.58 -12.52
N GLY A 192 10.25 4.58 -12.06
CA GLY A 192 9.08 4.39 -11.23
C GLY A 192 8.54 5.69 -10.65
N PRO A 193 7.42 5.60 -9.91
CA PRO A 193 6.82 6.75 -9.23
C PRO A 193 7.58 7.12 -7.95
N LEU A 194 7.44 8.36 -7.51
CA LEU A 194 7.97 8.83 -6.22
C LEU A 194 7.00 9.75 -5.48
N PHE A 195 7.14 9.75 -4.16
CA PHE A 195 6.59 10.75 -3.25
C PHE A 195 7.73 11.57 -2.65
N TYR A 196 7.63 12.89 -2.76
CA TYR A 196 8.68 13.81 -2.34
C TYR A 196 8.12 15.09 -1.72
N LEU A 197 9.00 15.87 -1.11
CA LEU A 197 8.74 17.24 -0.68
C LEU A 197 9.29 18.22 -1.72
N SER A 198 8.45 19.16 -2.13
CA SER A 198 8.85 20.31 -2.95
C SER A 198 9.66 21.30 -2.12
N THR A 199 10.95 20.99 -1.93
CA THR A 199 11.92 21.90 -1.30
C THR A 199 13.00 22.28 -2.32
N PRO A 200 13.73 23.41 -2.11
CA PRO A 200 14.82 23.82 -3.00
C PRO A 200 15.89 22.74 -3.21
N TRP A 201 16.01 21.79 -2.29
CA TRP A 201 17.00 20.72 -2.33
C TRP A 201 16.45 19.39 -2.88
N GLY A 202 15.12 19.29 -3.07
CA GLY A 202 14.42 18.08 -3.50
C GLY A 202 14.59 16.93 -2.52
N SER A 203 13.51 16.51 -1.85
CA SER A 203 13.64 15.55 -0.75
C SER A 203 12.67 14.39 -0.96
N ILE A 204 13.22 13.20 -1.26
CA ILE A 204 12.46 12.00 -1.66
C ILE A 204 12.25 11.13 -0.42
N SER A 205 10.99 10.83 -0.11
CA SER A 205 10.61 9.90 0.96
C SER A 205 10.45 8.49 0.43
N TYR A 206 9.75 8.34 -0.69
CA TYR A 206 9.55 7.07 -1.39
C TYR A 206 9.90 7.24 -2.86
N TYR A 207 10.72 6.35 -3.42
CA TYR A 207 10.92 6.19 -4.85
C TYR A 207 10.90 4.71 -5.20
N PHE A 208 9.91 4.32 -6.00
CA PHE A 208 9.61 2.93 -6.34
C PHE A 208 10.36 2.53 -7.61
N ASP A 209 11.69 2.60 -7.58
CA ASP A 209 12.56 2.26 -8.70
C ASP A 209 12.52 0.75 -8.99
N GLY A 210 12.07 0.37 -10.19
CA GLY A 210 12.01 -1.02 -10.63
C GLY A 210 13.17 -1.45 -11.54
N PHE A 211 14.26 -0.69 -11.66
CA PHE A 211 15.34 -0.97 -12.61
C PHE A 211 16.64 -1.35 -11.91
N THR A 212 17.26 -2.46 -12.33
CA THR A 212 18.52 -2.94 -11.73
C THR A 212 19.80 -2.47 -12.45
N GLY A 213 19.66 -1.56 -13.42
CA GLY A 213 20.78 -1.04 -14.21
C GLY A 213 21.27 0.36 -13.81
N ASN A 214 20.47 1.16 -13.10
CA ASN A 214 20.79 2.54 -12.72
C ASN A 214 19.94 3.00 -11.52
N HIS A 215 20.40 4.01 -10.78
CA HIS A 215 19.78 4.53 -9.54
C HIS A 215 19.52 3.42 -8.49
N TRP A 216 18.64 3.67 -7.53
CA TRP A 216 18.20 2.74 -6.50
C TRP A 216 16.85 3.25 -5.94
N PRO A 217 16.00 2.38 -5.37
CA PRO A 217 14.76 2.80 -4.73
C PRO A 217 15.07 3.61 -3.46
N THR A 218 14.26 4.62 -3.16
CA THR A 218 14.40 5.43 -1.95
C THR A 218 13.31 5.07 -0.94
N HIS A 219 13.71 4.75 0.28
CA HIS A 219 12.84 4.53 1.43
C HIS A 219 13.42 5.29 2.61
N ASP A 220 13.32 6.62 2.59
CA ASP A 220 13.95 7.50 3.57
C ASP A 220 12.93 8.06 4.57
N PRO A 221 12.89 7.57 5.82
CA PRO A 221 12.06 8.14 6.88
C PRO A 221 12.39 9.62 7.18
N SER A 222 13.62 10.02 6.85
CA SER A 222 14.10 11.40 6.64
C SER A 222 13.19 12.35 5.89
N GLY A 223 12.72 11.80 4.77
CA GLY A 223 12.46 12.56 3.56
C GLY A 223 13.72 13.12 2.88
N SER A 224 14.94 12.98 3.39
CA SER A 224 16.13 13.71 2.91
C SER A 224 16.79 13.15 1.63
N ASN A 225 16.18 12.16 0.97
CA ASN A 225 16.76 11.40 -0.14
C ASN A 225 18.13 10.76 0.19
N ARG A 226 18.22 10.14 1.36
CA ARG A 226 19.41 9.46 1.87
C ARG A 226 19.11 7.98 2.17
N PRO A 227 20.14 7.12 2.27
CA PRO A 227 19.96 5.72 2.62
C PRO A 227 19.71 5.52 4.13
N ASN A 228 18.64 6.13 4.64
CA ASN A 228 18.23 6.04 6.04
C ASN A 228 17.11 5.02 6.26
N GLN A 229 16.85 4.14 5.30
CA GLN A 229 15.93 3.03 5.47
C GLN A 229 16.30 2.23 6.73
N LYS A 230 15.30 1.74 7.45
CA LYS A 230 15.54 1.00 8.70
C LYS A 230 16.34 -0.28 8.44
N LYS A 231 17.51 -0.40 9.07
CA LYS A 231 18.40 -1.56 8.87
C LYS A 231 17.98 -2.75 9.75
N ASN A 232 18.52 -3.93 9.44
CA ASN A 232 18.31 -5.17 10.22
C ASN A 232 16.83 -5.58 10.35
N VAL A 233 16.07 -5.42 9.26
CA VAL A 233 14.64 -5.74 9.19
C VAL A 233 14.48 -7.13 8.55
N VAL A 234 13.68 -7.99 9.19
CA VAL A 234 13.29 -9.28 8.62
C VAL A 234 12.31 -9.04 7.47
N ASN A 235 12.60 -9.62 6.31
CA ASN A 235 11.80 -9.49 5.07
C ASN A 235 11.51 -8.01 4.74
N PRO A 236 12.50 -7.20 4.33
CA PRO A 236 12.28 -5.79 4.01
C PRO A 236 11.25 -5.67 2.87
N HIS A 237 10.18 -4.91 3.11
CA HIS A 237 9.07 -4.77 2.19
C HIS A 237 8.30 -3.46 2.38
N GLY A 238 7.39 -3.21 1.44
CA GLY A 238 6.33 -2.24 1.62
C GLY A 238 5.05 -2.64 0.91
N ASN A 239 4.00 -1.92 1.23
CA ASN A 239 2.64 -2.20 0.80
C ASN A 239 1.95 -0.89 0.45
N ILE A 240 1.18 -0.93 -0.63
CA ILE A 240 0.26 0.14 -1.01
C ILE A 240 -1.16 -0.39 -0.88
N PHE A 241 -1.98 0.35 -0.16
CA PHE A 241 -3.41 0.10 -0.04
C PHE A 241 -4.19 1.28 -0.59
N VAL A 242 -5.38 1.00 -1.11
CA VAL A 242 -6.30 1.98 -1.65
C VAL A 242 -7.67 1.85 -0.99
N ARG A 243 -8.31 2.99 -0.74
CA ARG A 243 -9.74 3.06 -0.37
C ARG A 243 -10.42 4.26 -1.07
N PRO A 244 -11.76 4.24 -1.20
CA PRO A 244 -12.54 5.31 -1.82
C PRO A 244 -12.20 6.72 -1.32
#